data_AF-A0A2B4RP19-F1
#
_entry.id   AF-A0A2B4RP19-F1
#
_cell.length_a   1.000
_cell.length_b   1.000
_cell.length_c   1.000
_cell.angle_alpha   90.00
_cell.angle_beta   90.00
_cell.angle_gamma   90.00
#
_symmetry.space_group_name_H-M   'P 1'
#
loop_
_entity.id
_entity.type
_entity.pdbx_description
1 polymer ?
#
loop_
_entity_poly.entity_id
_entity_poly.type
_entity_poly.pdbx_seq_one_letter_code
_entity_poly.pdbx_strand_id
1 'polypeptide(L)'
;MAFKTLCFILIVLALTCPDEISGAFFRRANGPPVCFSASGAKPGKFRAPRSGGMAGVKLVHVYGYVSCHRHAATNWSPWGCGLGAHQEINTVITNAKNQHLLPPSQFLSTHHAPGKWHRIPGYTSMSPVLELKAFGKPISVSSGQELRLWYGEDLVNYTEGDNGGTACADVYILYV
;
A
#
# COMPACT_ATOMS: atom_id res chain seq x y z
N MET A 1 7.53 57.62 -34.43
CA MET A 1 7.69 56.43 -35.29
C MET A 1 8.60 55.44 -34.58
N ALA A 2 8.30 54.15 -34.75
CA ALA A 2 9.01 52.95 -34.26
C ALA A 2 8.91 52.67 -32.76
N PHE A 3 7.90 51.92 -32.31
CA PHE A 3 7.69 50.44 -32.32
C PHE A 3 8.02 49.88 -30.92
N LYS A 4 6.98 49.77 -30.08
CA LYS A 4 7.01 49.05 -28.81
C LYS A 4 6.98 47.55 -29.13
N THR A 5 8.06 46.84 -28.84
CA THR A 5 8.05 45.38 -28.80
C THR A 5 7.30 44.94 -27.54
N LEU A 6 6.10 44.41 -27.71
CA LEU A 6 5.32 43.77 -26.65
C LEU A 6 5.97 42.42 -26.32
N CYS A 7 6.59 42.30 -25.14
CA CYS A 7 6.95 41.00 -24.59
C CYS A 7 5.67 40.40 -24.00
N PHE A 8 5.02 39.48 -24.72
CA PHE A 8 3.96 38.64 -24.17
C PHE A 8 4.61 37.69 -23.16
N ILE A 9 4.60 38.08 -21.89
CA ILE A 9 4.95 37.21 -20.78
C ILE A 9 3.82 36.19 -20.66
N LEU A 10 4.01 35.00 -21.22
CA LEU A 10 3.24 33.83 -20.83
C LEU A 10 3.59 33.54 -19.37
N ILE A 11 2.70 33.93 -18.46
CA ILE A 11 2.71 33.46 -17.08
C ILE A 11 2.33 31.98 -17.12
N VAL A 12 3.33 31.12 -17.34
CA VAL A 12 3.21 29.73 -16.94
C VAL A 12 3.35 29.74 -15.42
N LEU A 13 2.23 29.62 -14.70
CA LEU A 13 2.26 29.26 -13.29
C LEU A 13 2.88 27.87 -13.18
N ALA A 14 4.21 27.82 -13.14
CA ALA A 14 4.92 26.68 -12.62
C ALA A 14 4.69 26.68 -11.11
N LEU A 15 3.61 26.01 -10.68
CA LEU A 15 3.49 25.51 -9.32
C LEU A 15 4.53 24.40 -9.14
N THR A 16 5.81 24.76 -9.08
CA THR A 16 6.78 23.90 -8.43
C THR A 16 6.54 24.09 -6.94
N CYS A 17 5.75 23.19 -6.36
CA CYS A 17 5.78 22.99 -4.92
C CYS A 17 7.26 22.74 -4.56
N PRO A 18 7.84 23.45 -3.59
CA PRO A 18 9.10 23.00 -3.01
C PRO A 18 8.81 21.67 -2.30
N ASP A 19 9.02 20.54 -3.00
CA ASP A 19 9.03 19.23 -2.35
C ASP A 19 10.10 19.29 -1.27
N GLU A 20 9.65 19.08 -0.04
CA GLU A 20 10.41 19.25 1.18
C GLU A 20 11.80 18.60 1.10
N ILE A 21 12.80 19.38 1.48
CA ILE A 21 14.15 18.94 1.80
C ILE A 21 14.06 18.13 3.11
N SER A 22 13.57 16.89 2.98
CA SER A 22 13.71 15.76 3.89
C SER A 22 13.35 14.51 3.08
N GLY A 23 14.20 14.21 2.10
CA GLY A 23 13.87 13.38 0.94
C GLY A 23 13.59 11.92 1.27
N ALA A 24 12.36 11.60 1.67
CA ALA A 24 11.85 10.24 1.72
C ALA A 24 12.02 9.59 0.33
N PHE A 25 13.01 8.71 0.19
CA PHE A 25 13.41 8.14 -1.09
C PHE A 25 12.47 6.99 -1.48
N PHE A 26 11.26 7.34 -1.93
CA PHE A 26 10.34 6.38 -2.51
C PHE A 26 10.82 5.97 -3.91
N ARG A 27 10.80 4.66 -4.16
CA ARG A 27 11.09 4.07 -5.48
C ARG A 27 9.99 3.10 -5.87
N ARG A 28 9.43 3.30 -7.06
CA ARG A 28 8.39 2.41 -7.61
C ARG A 28 8.97 1.01 -7.78
N ALA A 29 8.21 0.00 -7.37
CA ALA A 29 8.64 -1.39 -7.29
C ALA A 29 7.88 -2.32 -8.27
N ASN A 30 7.01 -1.73 -9.10
CA ASN A 30 6.18 -2.44 -10.08
C ASN A 30 6.15 -1.69 -11.42
N GLY A 31 5.91 -2.44 -12.50
CA GLY A 31 5.60 -1.89 -13.83
C GLY A 31 4.08 -1.78 -14.00
N PRO A 32 3.37 -2.91 -14.19
CA PRO A 32 1.91 -2.98 -14.06
C PRO A 32 1.45 -2.91 -12.59
N PRO A 33 0.20 -2.52 -12.29
CA PRO A 33 -0.36 -2.56 -10.94
C PRO A 33 -0.27 -3.94 -10.30
N VAL A 34 0.02 -3.97 -9.00
CA VAL A 34 0.13 -5.18 -8.20
C VAL A 34 -1.24 -5.50 -7.63
N CYS A 35 -1.82 -6.62 -8.07
CA CYS A 35 -3.17 -7.04 -7.69
C CYS A 35 -3.14 -8.18 -6.67
N PHE A 36 -3.98 -8.08 -5.63
CA PHE A 36 -4.12 -9.10 -4.60
C PHE A 36 -5.61 -9.39 -4.34
N SER A 37 -5.94 -10.66 -4.09
CA SER A 37 -7.31 -11.08 -3.78
C SER A 37 -7.50 -11.30 -2.28
N ALA A 38 -8.76 -11.31 -1.84
CA ALA A 38 -9.12 -11.52 -0.44
C ALA A 38 -9.16 -13.01 -0.02
N SER A 39 -8.95 -13.94 -0.96
CA SER A 39 -8.97 -15.39 -0.74
C SER A 39 -8.28 -16.18 -1.87
N GLY A 40 -7.99 -17.45 -1.60
CA GLY A 40 -7.54 -18.42 -2.60
C GLY A 40 -6.03 -18.40 -2.87
N ALA A 41 -5.24 -17.93 -1.91
CA ALA A 41 -3.78 -17.83 -1.94
C ALA A 41 -3.25 -16.99 -3.12
N LYS A 42 -3.83 -15.79 -3.32
CA LYS A 42 -3.57 -14.93 -4.48
C LYS A 42 -2.95 -13.58 -4.08
N PRO A 43 -1.67 -13.58 -3.66
CA PRO A 43 -0.97 -12.34 -3.39
C PRO A 43 -0.60 -11.61 -4.68
N GLY A 44 -0.51 -10.30 -4.57
CA GLY A 44 0.20 -9.48 -5.54
C GLY A 44 1.70 -9.56 -5.31
N LYS A 45 2.46 -9.94 -6.34
CA LYS A 45 3.92 -10.06 -6.24
C LYS A 45 4.61 -8.82 -6.83
N PHE A 46 5.63 -8.33 -6.16
CA PHE A 46 6.47 -7.24 -6.64
C PHE A 46 7.93 -7.47 -6.23
N ARG A 47 8.86 -6.68 -6.77
CA ARG A 47 10.29 -6.85 -6.53
C ARG A 47 10.92 -5.57 -6.04
N ALA A 48 11.82 -5.68 -5.08
CA ALA A 48 12.61 -4.55 -4.63
C ALA A 48 13.48 -4.02 -5.81
N PRO A 49 13.35 -2.74 -6.21
CA PRO A 49 14.07 -2.20 -7.36
C PRO A 49 15.57 -2.00 -7.10
N ARG A 50 16.00 -2.00 -5.82
CA ARG A 50 17.40 -1.91 -5.41
C ARG A 50 17.64 -2.59 -4.06
N SER A 51 18.91 -2.85 -3.76
CA SER A 51 19.36 -3.25 -2.43
C SER A 51 19.37 -2.06 -1.46
N GLY A 52 19.09 -2.31 -0.18
CA GLY A 52 19.15 -1.31 0.89
C GLY A 52 18.24 -1.63 2.08
N GLY A 53 18.13 -0.68 3.01
CA GLY A 53 17.17 -0.76 4.11
C GLY A 53 15.79 -0.26 3.69
N MET A 54 14.80 -1.14 3.65
CA MET A 54 13.39 -0.78 3.45
C MET A 54 12.81 -0.26 4.76
N ALA A 55 12.53 1.04 4.83
CA ALA A 55 11.87 1.68 5.98
C ALA A 55 10.34 1.61 5.90
N GLY A 56 9.78 1.24 4.75
CA GLY A 56 8.35 1.05 4.58
C GLY A 56 7.93 0.87 3.13
N VAL A 57 6.62 0.74 2.93
CA VAL A 57 5.99 0.76 1.62
C VAL A 57 4.88 1.79 1.58
N LYS A 58 4.70 2.42 0.43
CA LYS A 58 3.55 3.23 0.07
C LYS A 58 2.77 2.51 -1.03
N LEU A 59 1.50 2.29 -0.78
CA LEU A 59 0.55 1.66 -1.68
C LEU A 59 -0.40 2.75 -2.18
N VAL A 60 -0.50 2.91 -3.49
CA VAL A 60 -1.44 3.85 -4.13
C VAL A 60 -2.50 3.01 -4.80
N HIS A 61 -3.76 3.14 -4.35
CA HIS A 61 -4.87 2.41 -4.95
C HIS A 61 -5.04 2.83 -6.41
N VAL A 62 -5.23 1.86 -7.30
CA VAL A 62 -5.49 2.12 -8.72
C VAL A 62 -6.94 1.78 -9.04
N TYR A 63 -7.36 0.54 -8.75
CA TYR A 63 -8.73 0.07 -8.97
C TYR A 63 -9.02 -1.22 -8.19
N GLY A 64 -10.29 -1.61 -8.19
CA GLY A 64 -10.76 -2.85 -7.54
C GLY A 64 -10.90 -2.70 -6.03
N TYR A 65 -11.57 -3.66 -5.42
CA TYR A 65 -11.88 -3.67 -3.99
C TYR A 65 -11.81 -5.09 -3.47
N VAL A 66 -11.50 -5.21 -2.19
CA VAL A 66 -11.54 -6.46 -1.42
C VAL A 66 -12.59 -6.34 -0.31
N SER A 67 -13.02 -7.47 0.21
CA SER A 67 -13.95 -7.54 1.34
C SER A 67 -13.78 -8.84 2.11
N CYS A 68 -13.96 -8.78 3.43
CA CYS A 68 -14.13 -9.94 4.30
C CYS A 68 -15.55 -10.52 4.29
N HIS A 69 -16.52 -9.82 3.67
CA HIS A 69 -17.89 -10.30 3.60
C HIS A 69 -18.55 -9.75 2.33
N ARG A 70 -18.37 -10.48 1.23
CA ARG A 70 -18.74 -10.03 -0.13
C ARG A 70 -20.21 -9.66 -0.33
N HIS A 71 -21.09 -10.12 0.56
CA HIS A 71 -22.53 -9.87 0.48
C HIS A 71 -22.94 -8.52 1.11
N ALA A 72 -22.06 -7.85 1.86
CA ALA A 72 -22.32 -6.54 2.43
C ALA A 72 -21.64 -5.43 1.62
N ALA A 73 -22.45 -4.58 0.96
CA ALA A 73 -21.94 -3.49 0.13
C ALA A 73 -21.03 -2.51 0.90
N THR A 74 -21.28 -2.29 2.18
CA THR A 74 -20.50 -1.39 3.06
C THR A 74 -19.12 -1.94 3.45
N ASN A 75 -18.84 -3.21 3.12
CA ASN A 75 -17.64 -3.92 3.54
C ASN A 75 -16.58 -3.96 2.44
N TRP A 76 -16.85 -3.38 1.27
CA TRP A 76 -15.87 -3.31 0.19
C TRP A 76 -14.94 -2.13 0.42
N SER A 77 -13.64 -2.38 0.44
CA SER A 77 -12.63 -1.31 0.53
C SER A 77 -11.33 -1.69 -0.18
N PRO A 78 -10.47 -0.72 -0.51
CA PRO A 78 -9.17 -1.00 -1.14
C PRO A 78 -8.26 -1.90 -0.30
N TRP A 79 -8.29 -1.78 1.03
CA TRP A 79 -7.24 -2.35 1.89
C TRP A 79 -7.73 -3.27 3.01
N GLY A 80 -9.04 -3.51 3.15
CA GLY A 80 -9.60 -4.24 4.28
C GLY A 80 -11.07 -4.60 4.05
N CYS A 81 -11.92 -4.33 5.05
CA CYS A 81 -13.34 -4.68 4.98
C CYS A 81 -14.28 -3.56 5.43
N GLY A 82 -14.06 -2.35 4.89
CA GLY A 82 -14.95 -1.19 5.04
C GLY A 82 -15.50 -0.98 6.45
N LEU A 83 -16.82 -0.77 6.57
CA LEU A 83 -17.49 -0.59 7.86
C LEU A 83 -17.60 -1.88 8.68
N GLY A 84 -17.66 -3.04 8.03
CA GLY A 84 -17.78 -4.35 8.69
C GLY A 84 -16.59 -4.71 9.59
N ALA A 85 -15.42 -4.12 9.32
CA ALA A 85 -14.25 -4.22 10.18
C ALA A 85 -13.88 -2.87 10.81
N HIS A 86 -14.84 -1.97 11.06
CA HIS A 86 -14.58 -0.65 11.68
C HIS A 86 -13.46 0.15 10.98
N GLN A 87 -13.40 0.04 9.65
CA GLN A 87 -12.39 0.60 8.76
C GLN A 87 -10.94 0.15 9.02
N GLU A 88 -10.75 -0.99 9.70
CA GLU A 88 -9.45 -1.63 9.87
C GLU A 88 -8.87 -2.13 8.55
N ILE A 89 -7.55 -2.10 8.48
CA ILE A 89 -6.78 -2.55 7.33
C ILE A 89 -6.44 -4.02 7.53
N ASN A 90 -6.51 -4.79 6.45
CA ASN A 90 -6.10 -6.19 6.41
C ASN A 90 -4.96 -6.45 5.41
N THR A 91 -4.49 -5.39 4.74
CA THR A 91 -3.43 -5.47 3.74
C THR A 91 -2.06 -5.52 4.39
N VAL A 92 -1.27 -6.56 4.09
CA VAL A 92 0.06 -6.78 4.70
C VAL A 92 1.13 -7.07 3.64
N ILE A 93 2.39 -6.83 4.00
CA ILE A 93 3.55 -7.18 3.17
C ILE A 93 4.26 -8.39 3.77
N THR A 94 4.60 -9.35 2.92
CA THR A 94 5.41 -10.51 3.29
C THR A 94 6.62 -10.68 2.37
N ASN A 95 7.55 -11.53 2.77
CA ASN A 95 8.61 -12.01 1.86
C ASN A 95 8.12 -13.16 0.97
N ALA A 96 9.01 -13.67 0.11
CA ALA A 96 8.73 -14.80 -0.78
C ALA A 96 8.37 -16.13 -0.07
N LYS A 97 8.59 -16.23 1.26
CA LYS A 97 8.21 -17.37 2.10
C LYS A 97 6.92 -17.11 2.89
N ASN A 98 6.16 -16.06 2.54
CA ASN A 98 4.95 -15.62 3.24
C ASN A 98 5.19 -15.22 4.70
N GLN A 99 6.43 -14.91 5.08
CA GLN A 99 6.72 -14.40 6.42
C GLN A 99 6.34 -12.92 6.45
N HIS A 100 5.49 -12.56 7.41
CA HIS A 100 4.97 -11.20 7.62
C HIS A 100 6.10 -10.21 7.93
N LEU A 101 6.11 -9.10 7.20
CA LEU A 101 7.11 -8.03 7.32
C LEU A 101 6.47 -6.72 7.78
N LEU A 102 5.38 -6.29 7.13
CA LEU A 102 4.71 -5.02 7.41
C LEU A 102 3.18 -5.19 7.48
N PRO A 103 2.49 -4.41 8.33
CA PRO A 103 3.08 -3.53 9.34
C PRO A 103 3.81 -4.33 10.44
N PRO A 104 4.59 -3.71 11.32
CA PRO A 104 5.18 -4.40 12.46
C PRO A 104 4.10 -5.05 13.35
N SER A 105 4.42 -6.17 13.99
CA SER A 105 3.42 -6.96 14.72
C SER A 105 2.74 -6.21 15.87
N GLN A 106 3.35 -5.15 16.40
CA GLN A 106 2.74 -4.29 17.43
C GLN A 106 1.53 -3.48 16.94
N PHE A 107 1.32 -3.35 15.63
CA PHE A 107 0.13 -2.68 15.07
C PHE A 107 -1.04 -3.64 14.87
N LEU A 108 -0.81 -4.96 14.97
CA LEU A 108 -1.87 -5.95 14.77
C LEU A 108 -2.91 -5.84 15.88
N SER A 109 -4.17 -5.85 15.48
CA SER A 109 -5.34 -5.84 16.36
C SER A 109 -5.35 -7.09 17.23
N THR A 110 -5.62 -6.92 18.53
CA THR A 110 -5.81 -8.03 19.45
C THR A 110 -7.19 -8.69 19.28
N HIS A 111 -8.18 -7.95 18.78
CA HIS A 111 -9.55 -8.43 18.61
C HIS A 111 -9.70 -9.41 17.43
N HIS A 112 -8.91 -9.21 16.37
CA HIS A 112 -8.93 -10.07 15.18
C HIS A 112 -7.51 -10.56 14.83
N ALA A 113 -6.74 -10.90 15.87
CA ALA A 113 -5.33 -11.24 15.77
C ALA A 113 -4.98 -12.35 14.74
N PRO A 114 -5.81 -13.41 14.56
CA PRO A 114 -5.52 -14.44 13.56
C PRO A 114 -5.46 -13.86 12.13
N GLY A 115 -6.40 -12.99 11.78
CA GLY A 115 -6.57 -12.46 10.42
C GLY A 115 -5.60 -11.34 10.01
N LYS A 116 -4.66 -10.91 10.87
CA LYS A 116 -3.72 -9.79 10.60
C LYS A 116 -4.36 -8.40 10.41
N TRP A 117 -5.55 -8.22 10.97
CA TRP A 117 -6.21 -6.91 11.06
C TRP A 117 -5.37 -5.92 11.86
N HIS A 118 -5.37 -4.64 11.46
CA HIS A 118 -4.58 -3.61 12.12
C HIS A 118 -5.10 -2.20 11.84
N ARG A 119 -4.59 -1.24 12.61
CA ARG A 119 -4.82 0.19 12.43
C ARG A 119 -3.49 0.91 12.26
N ILE A 120 -3.44 1.81 11.27
CA ILE A 120 -2.32 2.73 11.09
C ILE A 120 -2.86 4.15 11.35
N PRO A 121 -2.27 4.92 12.28
CA PRO A 121 -2.71 6.30 12.54
C PRO A 121 -2.76 7.13 11.25
N GLY A 122 -3.89 7.82 11.03
CA GLY A 122 -4.12 8.64 9.83
C GLY A 122 -4.60 7.89 8.59
N TYR A 123 -4.70 6.56 8.65
CA TYR A 123 -5.19 5.73 7.53
C TYR A 123 -6.38 4.88 7.94
N THR A 124 -7.22 4.59 6.96
CA THR A 124 -8.35 3.67 7.07
C THR A 124 -8.33 2.71 5.89
N SER A 125 -9.17 1.69 5.93
CA SER A 125 -9.26 0.75 4.81
C SER A 125 -9.75 1.37 3.50
N MET A 126 -10.28 2.60 3.55
CA MET A 126 -10.77 3.40 2.43
C MET A 126 -9.78 4.46 1.92
N SER A 127 -8.61 4.62 2.55
CA SER A 127 -7.64 5.65 2.14
C SER A 127 -7.19 5.44 0.69
N PRO A 128 -7.04 6.49 -0.14
CA PRO A 128 -6.56 6.33 -1.52
C PRO A 128 -5.08 5.93 -1.60
N VAL A 129 -4.33 6.24 -0.53
CA VAL A 129 -2.94 5.86 -0.33
C VAL A 129 -2.82 5.22 1.04
N LEU A 130 -2.01 4.17 1.17
CA LEU A 130 -1.70 3.50 2.44
C LEU A 130 -0.19 3.40 2.61
N GLU A 131 0.34 3.91 3.71
CA GLU A 131 1.75 3.74 4.07
C GLU A 131 1.92 2.77 5.24
N LEU A 132 2.70 1.71 5.02
CA LEU A 132 3.08 0.75 6.05
C LEU A 132 4.57 0.94 6.35
N LYS A 133 4.90 1.44 7.55
CA LYS A 133 6.27 1.75 7.96
C LYS A 133 6.83 0.66 8.87
N ALA A 134 8.13 0.38 8.77
CA ALA A 134 8.81 -0.65 9.54
C ALA A 134 9.02 -0.29 11.03
N PHE A 135 9.00 1.01 11.37
CA PHE A 135 9.24 1.59 12.71
C PHE A 135 10.44 0.99 13.48
N GLY A 136 11.47 1.81 13.72
CA GLY A 136 12.66 1.39 14.48
C GLY A 136 13.79 0.88 13.58
N LYS A 137 13.68 -0.34 13.04
CA LYS A 137 14.75 -0.94 12.22
C LYS A 137 14.30 -1.17 10.76
N PRO A 138 15.01 -0.62 9.76
CA PRO A 138 14.75 -0.93 8.36
C PRO A 138 14.93 -2.42 8.04
N ILE A 139 14.11 -2.95 7.14
CA ILE A 139 14.18 -4.33 6.68
C ILE A 139 15.19 -4.41 5.54
N SER A 140 16.27 -5.17 5.70
CA SER A 140 17.26 -5.37 4.63
C SER A 140 16.63 -6.10 3.45
N VAL A 141 16.68 -5.49 2.26
CA VAL A 141 16.24 -6.10 1.01
C VAL A 141 17.36 -6.06 -0.04
N SER A 142 17.38 -7.08 -0.89
CA SER A 142 18.27 -7.14 -2.06
C SER A 142 17.54 -6.72 -3.33
N SER A 143 18.27 -6.17 -4.30
CA SER A 143 17.72 -5.90 -5.64
C SER A 143 17.11 -7.17 -6.24
N GLY A 144 15.90 -7.06 -6.78
CA GLY A 144 15.15 -8.18 -7.35
C GLY A 144 14.48 -9.11 -6.33
N GLN A 145 14.68 -8.90 -5.03
CA GLN A 145 14.03 -9.70 -3.98
C GLN A 145 12.51 -9.60 -4.09
N GLU A 146 11.84 -10.74 -4.14
CA GLU A 146 10.37 -10.81 -4.19
C GLU A 146 9.76 -10.46 -2.83
N LEU A 147 8.78 -9.58 -2.89
CA LEU A 147 7.88 -9.20 -1.81
C LEU A 147 6.44 -9.43 -2.27
N ARG A 148 5.53 -9.59 -1.32
CA ARG A 148 4.14 -9.93 -1.62
C ARG A 148 3.19 -9.03 -0.85
N LEU A 149 2.21 -8.50 -1.56
CA LEU A 149 1.06 -7.78 -1.06
C LEU A 149 -0.08 -8.78 -0.85
N TRP A 150 -0.53 -8.90 0.39
CA TRP A 150 -1.52 -9.90 0.80
C TRP A 150 -2.72 -9.24 1.44
N TYR A 151 -3.88 -9.88 1.28
CA TYR A 151 -4.97 -9.78 2.24
C TYR A 151 -4.65 -10.71 3.43
N GLY A 152 -4.76 -10.22 4.65
CA GLY A 152 -4.28 -10.87 5.86
C GLY A 152 -4.98 -12.20 6.16
N GLU A 153 -6.29 -12.24 5.96
CA GLU A 153 -7.09 -13.45 6.09
C GLU A 153 -6.70 -14.53 5.07
N ASP A 154 -6.44 -14.13 3.81
CA ASP A 154 -5.94 -15.03 2.76
C ASP A 154 -4.55 -15.58 3.14
N LEU A 155 -3.66 -14.70 3.63
CA LEU A 155 -2.30 -15.09 4.04
C LEU A 155 -2.28 -16.20 5.08
N VAL A 156 -3.21 -16.17 6.04
CA VAL A 156 -3.25 -17.12 7.16
C VAL A 156 -4.36 -18.16 7.03
N ASN A 157 -5.09 -18.19 5.92
CA ASN A 157 -6.24 -19.05 5.69
C ASN A 157 -7.27 -18.96 6.83
N TYR A 158 -7.64 -17.73 7.22
CA TYR A 158 -8.57 -17.45 8.30
C TYR A 158 -9.85 -16.85 7.74
N THR A 159 -10.98 -17.52 7.98
CA THR A 159 -12.34 -17.05 7.60
C THR A 159 -12.51 -16.61 6.14
N GLU A 160 -11.74 -17.16 5.20
CA GLU A 160 -11.75 -16.68 3.80
C GLU A 160 -12.99 -17.05 2.95
N GLY A 161 -13.92 -17.82 3.50
CA GLY A 161 -15.04 -18.42 2.75
C GLY A 161 -16.07 -17.41 2.24
N ASP A 162 -16.28 -16.31 2.97
CA ASP A 162 -17.16 -15.19 2.60
C ASP A 162 -16.38 -13.98 2.07
N ASN A 163 -15.06 -14.09 1.95
CA ASN A 163 -14.22 -13.07 1.35
C ASN A 163 -14.51 -12.93 -0.15
N GLY A 164 -14.21 -11.76 -0.69
CA GLY A 164 -14.36 -11.49 -2.11
C GLY A 164 -13.52 -10.34 -2.62
N GLY A 165 -13.37 -10.31 -3.94
CA GLY A 165 -12.75 -9.19 -4.62
C GLY A 165 -11.26 -9.33 -4.89
N THR A 166 -10.75 -8.32 -5.57
CA THR A 166 -9.34 -8.13 -5.90
C THR A 166 -9.12 -6.63 -6.02
N ALA A 167 -8.10 -6.13 -5.34
CA ALA A 167 -7.68 -4.74 -5.40
C ALA A 167 -6.28 -4.66 -6.02
N CYS A 168 -6.02 -3.58 -6.76
CA CYS A 168 -4.78 -3.37 -7.47
C CYS A 168 -4.16 -2.02 -7.06
N ALA A 169 -2.85 -2.03 -6.82
CA ALA A 169 -2.11 -0.90 -6.31
C ALA A 169 -0.78 -0.68 -7.03
N ASP A 170 -0.36 0.57 -7.12
CA ASP A 170 1.05 0.89 -7.35
C ASP A 170 1.82 0.84 -6.03
N VAL A 171 3.03 0.28 -6.08
CA VAL A 171 3.83 0.01 -4.90
C VAL A 171 5.14 0.79 -4.97
N TYR A 172 5.42 1.55 -3.91
CA TYR A 172 6.66 2.29 -3.75
C TYR A 172 7.35 1.82 -2.47
N ILE A 173 8.64 1.54 -2.54
CA ILE A 173 9.46 1.21 -1.38
C ILE A 173 10.17 2.48 -0.91
N LEU A 174 10.06 2.76 0.40
CA LEU A 174 10.83 3.78 1.07
C LEU A 174 12.18 3.20 1.49
N TYR A 175 13.26 3.76 0.97
CA TYR A 175 14.63 3.38 1.35
C TYR A 175 15.24 4.40 2.31
N VAL A 176 16.10 3.89 3.20
CA VAL A 176 17.00 4.67 4.07
C VAL A 176 18.42 4.10 4.03
#